data_AF-A0A821KVL7-F1
#
_entry.id   AF-A0A821KVL7-F1
#
_cell.length_a   1.000
_cell.length_b   1.000
_cell.length_c   1.000
_cell.angle_alpha   90.00
_cell.angle_beta   90.00
_cell.angle_gamma   90.00
#
_symmetry.space_group_name_H-M   'P 1'
#
loop_
_entity.id
_entity.type
_entity.pdbx_description
1 polymer ?
#
loop_
_entity_poly.entity_id
_entity_poly.type
_entity_poly.pdbx_seq_one_letter_code
_entity_poly.pdbx_strand_id
1 'polypeptide(L)' 'MPGTNLTNEQTFFLAYAQTQCYKRDELLQLVATQLGRYDERTALNAALVHMTEFSETFQCKPKDNQCFLILLSNK' A
#
# COMPACT_ATOMS: atom_id res chain seq x y z
N MET A 1 13.57 -10.97 -0.02
CA MET A 1 13.25 -11.89 -1.15
C MET A 1 14.52 -12.02 -2.00
N PRO A 2 14.93 -13.18 -2.54
CA PRO A 2 16.12 -13.22 -3.38
C PRO A 2 15.94 -12.28 -4.58
N GLY A 3 16.79 -11.26 -4.69
CA GLY A 3 16.68 -10.18 -5.68
C GLY A 3 16.14 -8.84 -5.16
N THR A 4 15.67 -8.76 -3.91
CA THR A 4 15.30 -7.50 -3.26
C THR A 4 16.13 -7.29 -1.99
N ASN A 5 16.79 -6.13 -1.86
CA ASN A 5 17.53 -5.71 -0.65
C ASN A 5 16.58 -5.34 0.51
N LEU A 6 15.47 -6.06 0.66
CA LEU A 6 14.45 -5.82 1.67
C LEU A 6 14.62 -6.77 2.85
N THR A 7 14.41 -6.26 4.06
CA THR A 7 14.33 -7.09 5.27
C THR A 7 13.09 -7.98 5.25
N ASN A 8 13.03 -8.97 6.15
CA ASN A 8 11.85 -9.83 6.29
C ASN A 8 10.59 -9.03 6.66
N GLU A 9 10.73 -8.03 7.53
CA GLU A 9 9.63 -7.13 7.93
C GLU A 9 9.15 -6.28 6.75
N GLN A 10 10.07 -5.71 5.98
CA GLN A 10 9.72 -4.97 4.76
C GLN A 10 9.04 -5.87 3.73
N THR A 11 9.49 -7.12 3.61
CA THR A 11 8.90 -8.11 2.71
C THR A 11 7.49 -8.49 3.14
N PHE A 12 7.20 -8.57 4.45
CA PHE A 12 5.85 -8.85 4.96
C PHE A 12 4.85 -7.77 4.52
N PHE A 13 5.15 -6.50 4.77
CA PHE A 13 4.27 -5.40 4.37
C PHE A 13 4.15 -5.29 2.85
N LEU A 14 5.22 -5.54 2.11
CA LEU A 14 5.19 -5.57 0.65
C LEU A 14 4.30 -6.70 0.12
N ALA A 15 4.42 -7.90 0.69
CA ALA A 15 3.58 -9.03 0.30
C ALA A 15 2.10 -8.76 0.59
N TYR A 16 1.79 -8.18 1.76
CA TYR A 16 0.44 -7.74 2.09
C TYR A 16 -0.09 -6.72 1.08
N ALA A 17 0.70 -5.69 0.75
CA ALA A 17 0.33 -4.68 -0.24
C ALA A 17 0.06 -5.30 -1.62
N GLN A 18 0.88 -6.27 -2.05
CA GLN A 18 0.70 -6.98 -3.31
C GLN A 18 -0.61 -7.76 -3.39
N THR A 19 -1.14 -8.28 -2.28
CA THR A 19 -2.47 -8.94 -2.28
C THR A 19 -3.63 -8.00 -2.60
N GLN A 20 -3.39 -6.68 -2.53
CA GLN A 20 -4.38 -5.64 -2.81
C GLN A 20 -4.21 -5.04 -4.21
N CYS A 21 -3.21 -5.49 -4.98
CA CYS A 21 -2.98 -5.02 -6.35
C CYS A 21 -3.96 -5.67 -7.33
N TYR A 22 -5.12 -5.04 -7.52
CA TYR A 22 -6.10 -5.43 -8.53
C TYR A 22 -6.11 -4.44 -9.69
N LYS A 23 -6.20 -4.95 -10.93
CA LYS A 23 -6.53 -4.14 -12.10
C LYS A 23 -8.06 -4.20 -12.28
N ARG A 24 -8.79 -3.31 -11.60
CA ARG A 24 -10.23 -3.19 -11.80
C ARG A 24 -10.55 -2.59 -13.16
N ASP A 25 -11.66 -3.03 -13.72
CA ASP A 25 -12.29 -2.35 -14.84
C ASP A 25 -12.81 -0.97 -14.39
N GLU A 26 -12.69 0.04 -15.25
CA GLU A 26 -13.08 1.42 -14.93
C GLU A 26 -14.57 1.53 -14.56
N LEU A 27 -15.44 0.75 -15.21
CA LEU A 27 -16.88 0.71 -14.92
C LEU A 27 -17.15 0.15 -13.51
N LEU A 28 -16.44 -0.91 -13.13
CA LEU A 28 -16.53 -1.48 -11.77
C LEU A 28 -16.01 -0.50 -10.72
N GLN A 29 -14.97 0.26 -11.03
CA GLN A 29 -14.44 1.27 -10.12
C GLN A 29 -15.40 2.46 -9.95
N LEU A 30 -16.07 2.88 -11.03
CA LEU A 30 -17.11 3.91 -10.97
C LEU A 30 -18.28 3.48 -10.08
N VAL A 31 -18.80 2.26 -10.27
CA VAL A 31 -19.88 1.70 -9.45
C VAL A 31 -19.45 1.58 -7.98
N ALA A 32 -18.22 1.10 -7.72
CA ALA A 32 -17.70 1.01 -6.36
C ALA A 32 -17.65 2.39 -5.68
N THR A 33 -17.21 3.43 -6.41
CA THR A 33 -17.14 4.80 -5.90
C THR A 33 -18.53 5.36 -5.59
N GLN A 34 -19.52 5.12 -6.46
CA GLN A 34 -20.91 5.53 -6.23
C GLN A 34 -21.53 4.84 -5.01
N LEU A 35 -21.11 3.60 -4.71
CA LEU A 35 -21.50 2.86 -3.52
C LEU A 35 -20.69 3.27 -2.27
N GLY A 36 -19.85 4.29 -2.36
CA GLY A 36 -19.02 4.78 -1.25
C GLY A 36 -17.85 3.85 -0.88
N ARG A 37 -17.47 2.91 -1.76
CA ARG A 37 -16.30 2.06 -1.53
C ARG A 37 -15.04 2.79 -1.97
N TYR A 38 -14.05 2.83 -1.09
CA TYR A 38 -12.71 3.31 -1.43
C TYR A 38 -12.03 2.38 -2.44
N ASP A 39 -11.18 2.96 -3.29
CA ASP A 39 -10.26 2.17 -4.09
C ASP A 39 -9.24 1.46 -3.19
N GLU A 40 -8.69 0.35 -3.68
CA GLU A 40 -7.80 -0.51 -2.91
C GLU A 40 -6.54 0.21 -2.44
N ARG A 41 -6.03 1.16 -3.23
CA ARG A 41 -4.85 1.93 -2.87
C ARG A 41 -5.17 2.82 -1.67
N THR A 42 -6.29 3.53 -1.70
CA THR A 42 -6.73 4.37 -0.58
C THR A 42 -6.98 3.53 0.67
N ALA A 43 -7.65 2.38 0.54
CA ALA A 43 -7.93 1.49 1.66
C ALA A 43 -6.65 0.90 2.28
N LEU A 44 -5.72 0.40 1.44
CA LEU A 44 -4.43 -0.13 1.89
C LEU A 44 -3.61 0.93 2.62
N ASN A 45 -3.52 2.13 2.04
CA ASN A 45 -2.78 3.23 2.63
C ASN A 45 -3.38 3.68 3.97
N ALA A 46 -4.70 3.75 4.07
CA ALA A 46 -5.39 4.07 5.31
C ALA A 46 -5.14 2.98 6.38
N ALA A 47 -5.06 1.71 6.01
CA ALA A 47 -4.73 0.65 6.97
C ALA A 47 -3.28 0.77 7.47
N LEU A 48 -2.32 1.00 6.57
CA LEU A 48 -0.89 1.02 6.90
C LEU A 48 -0.46 2.29 7.66
N VAL A 49 -1.12 3.43 7.44
CA VAL A 49 -0.77 4.69 8.14
C VAL A 49 -1.06 4.62 9.64
N HIS A 50 -1.97 3.74 10.06
CA HIS A 50 -2.28 3.54 11.47
C HIS A 50 -1.36 2.52 12.16
N MET A 51 -0.49 1.84 11.42
CA MET A 51 0.46 0.86 11.95
C MET A 51 1.80 1.54 12.24
N THR A 52 2.18 1.62 13.51
CA THR A 52 3.48 2.17 13.92
C THR A 52 4.63 1.31 13.43
N GLU A 53 4.43 -0.01 13.40
CA GLU A 53 5.40 -0.99 12.92
C GLU A 53 5.74 -0.75 11.45
N PHE A 54 4.74 -0.46 10.62
CA PHE A 54 4.96 -0.11 9.22
C PHE A 54 5.83 1.16 9.10
N SER A 55 5.54 2.16 9.94
CA SER A 55 6.29 3.42 9.95
C SER A 55 7.74 3.24 10.40
N GLU A 56 7.98 2.36 11.37
CA GLU A 56 9.32 2.03 11.86
C GLU A 56 10.11 1.20 10.84
N THR A 57 9.50 0.15 10.27
CA THR A 57 10.13 -0.75 9.30
C THR A 57 10.58 -0.02 8.01
N PHE A 58 9.86 1.03 7.61
CA PHE A 58 10.21 1.85 6.44
C PHE A 58 10.81 3.22 6.81
N GLN A 59 11.08 3.47 8.10
CA GLN A 59 11.65 4.73 8.60
C GLN A 59 10.91 5.97 8.06
N CYS A 60 9.58 5.91 8.10
CA CYS A 60 8.70 6.96 7.62
C CYS A 60 8.89 8.23 8.43
N LYS A 61 9.22 9.35 7.76
CA LYS A 61 9.27 10.65 8.43
C LYS A 61 7.84 11.17 8.63
N PRO A 62 7.49 11.67 9.83
CA PRO A 62 6.13 12.11 10.16
C PRO A 62 5.59 13.29 9.35
N LYS A 63 6.41 13.91 8.48
CA LYS A 63 6.00 15.01 7.59
C LYS A 63 6.03 14.65 6.10
N ASP A 64 6.56 13.48 5.76
CA ASP A 64 6.67 13.07 4.37
C ASP A 64 5.56 12.07 4.07
N ASN A 65 4.64 12.45 3.18
CA ASN A 65 3.76 11.51 2.48
C ASN A 65 4.55 10.49 1.60
N GLN A 66 5.86 10.31 1.82
CA GLN A 66 6.73 9.44 1.04
C GLN A 66 6.52 7.97 1.34
N CYS A 67 6.06 7.59 2.53
CA CYS A 67 5.75 6.17 2.78
C CYS A 67 4.53 5.67 1.99
N PHE A 68 3.70 6.56 1.47
CA PHE A 68 2.64 6.21 0.52
C PHE A 68 3.18 5.84 -0.88
N LEU A 69 4.42 6.20 -1.21
CA LEU A 69 5.03 6.00 -2.54
C LEU A 69 5.92 4.75 -2.60
N ILE A 70 6.47 4.27 -1.47
CA ILE A 70 7.41 3.13 -1.46
C ILE A 70 6.77 1.85 -1.99
N LEU A 71 5.46 1.66 -1.77
CA LEU A 71 4.73 0.48 -2.24
C LEU A 71 4.32 0.56 -3.73
N LEU A 72 4.53 1.69 -4.40
CA LEU A 72 4.00 1.95 -5.74
C LEU A 72 5.05 2.13 -6.84
N SER A 73 6.34 2.23 -6.51
CA SER A 73 7.41 2.39 -7.50
C SER A 73 7.86 1.08 -8.18
N ASN A 74 7.18 -0.04 -7.94
CA ASN A 74 7.43 -1.33 -8.62
C ASN A 74 6.33 -1.63 -9.66
N LYS A 75 6.09 -0.68 -10.56
CA LYS A 75 5.34 -0.94 -11.79
C LYS A 75 5.91 -0.14 -12.95
#